data_AF-A0A948PS10-F1
#
_entry.id   AF-A0A948PS10-F1
#
_cell.length_a   1.000
_cell.length_b   1.000
_cell.length_c   1.000
_cell.angle_alpha   90.00
_cell.angle_beta   90.00
_cell.angle_gamma   90.00
#
_symmetry.space_group_name_H-M   'P 1'
#
loop_
_entity.id
_entity.type
_entity.pdbx_description
1 polymer ?
#
loop_
_entity_poly.entity_id
_entity_poly.type
_entity_poly.pdbx_seq_one_letter_code
_entity_poly.pdbx_strand_id
1 'polypeptide(L)' 'MKIIEAKILDPTHLELRQPISAQQGEYMQVSIPDGREEERLWQEAAKKHFLEAYDDQDAIYDNL' A
#
# COMPACT_ATOMS: atom_id res chain seq x y z
N MET A 1 19.27 11.54 -1.39
CA MET A 1 18.40 10.68 -2.23
C MET A 1 18.16 11.39 -3.55
N LYS A 2 18.39 10.73 -4.69
CA LYS A 2 17.98 11.25 -6.00
C LYS A 2 16.72 10.49 -6.43
N ILE A 3 15.70 11.23 -6.85
CA ILE A 3 14.49 10.64 -7.43
C ILE A 3 14.78 10.46 -8.93
N ILE A 4 14.51 9.27 -9.44
CA ILE A 4 14.76 8.90 -10.83
C ILE A 4 13.42 8.50 -11.43
N GLU A 5 13.08 9.10 -12.56
CA GLU A 5 11.89 8.72 -13.32
C GLU A 5 12.20 7.53 -14.22
N ALA A 6 11.36 6.51 -14.13
CA ALA A 6 11.42 5.33 -14.97
C ALA A 6 10.01 4.93 -15.42
N LYS A 7 9.90 4.38 -16.62
CA LYS A 7 8.66 3.79 -17.14
C LYS A 7 8.66 2.30 -16.87
N ILE A 8 7.54 1.77 -16.39
CA ILE A 8 7.34 0.32 -16.27
C ILE A 8 7.07 -0.22 -17.67
N LEU A 9 7.93 -1.10 -18.18
CA LEU A 9 7.71 -1.81 -19.44
C LEU A 9 6.93 -3.10 -19.20
N ASP A 10 7.31 -3.83 -18.15
CA ASP A 10 6.65 -5.05 -17.67
C ASP A 10 6.96 -5.23 -16.16
N PRO A 11 6.40 -6.26 -15.48
CA PRO A 11 6.58 -6.45 -14.04
C PRO A 11 8.03 -6.59 -13.55
N THR A 12 8.98 -6.83 -14.46
CA THR A 12 10.40 -7.06 -14.15
C THR A 12 11.35 -6.06 -14.80
N HIS A 13 10.87 -5.21 -15.72
CA HIS A 13 11.71 -4.28 -16.47
C HIS A 13 11.24 -2.83 -16.32
N LEU A 14 12.20 -1.97 -15.98
CA LEU A 14 12.05 -0.52 -15.93
C LEU A 14 12.91 0.13 -17.01
N GLU A 15 12.34 1.06 -17.76
CA GLU A 15 13.05 1.89 -18.72
C GLU A 15 13.40 3.24 -18.08
N LEU A 16 14.69 3.55 -18.02
CA LEU A 16 15.18 4.83 -17.51
C LEU A 16 15.11 5.89 -18.61
N ARG A 17 14.62 7.08 -18.27
CA ARG A 17 14.64 8.23 -19.21
C ARG A 17 16.03 8.80 -19.43
N GLN A 18 16.95 8.51 -18.52
CA GLN A 18 18.32 9.04 -18.51
C GLN A 18 19.30 8.04 -17.90
N PRO A 19 20.58 8.14 -18.25
CA PRO A 19 21.63 7.38 -17.57
C PRO A 19 21.67 7.71 -16.08
N ILE A 20 22.02 6.70 -15.27
CA ILE A 20 22.22 6.83 -13.84
C ILE A 20 23.71 6.65 -13.51
N SER A 21 24.18 7.36 -12.49
CA SER A 21 25.54 7.20 -11.98
C SER A 21 25.58 6.07 -10.94
N ALA A 22 25.47 4.83 -11.42
CA ALA A 22 25.58 3.63 -10.61
C ALA A 22 26.62 2.68 -11.23
N GLN A 23 27.31 1.91 -10.41
CA GLN A 23 28.30 0.92 -10.86
C GLN A 23 27.65 -0.44 -11.11
N GLN A 24 28.28 -1.24 -11.98
CA GLN A 24 27.84 -2.62 -12.19
C GLN A 24 27.94 -3.42 -10.87
N GLY A 25 26.85 -4.08 -10.50
CA GLY A 25 26.76 -4.87 -9.27
C GLY A 25 26.19 -4.12 -8.05
N GLU A 26 25.92 -2.82 -8.17
CA GLU A 26 25.22 -2.07 -7.12
C GLU A 26 23.73 -2.44 -7.07
N TYR A 27 23.17 -2.47 -5.86
CA TYR A 27 21.75 -2.67 -5.64
C TYR A 27 21.03 -1.32 -5.57
N MET A 28 19.90 -1.21 -6.25
CA MET A 28 19.00 -0.06 -6.19
C MET A 28 17.68 -0.46 -5.54
N GLN A 29 17.20 0.35 -4.60
CA GLN A 29 15.86 0.20 -4.03
C GLN A 29 14.84 0.94 -4.89
N VAL A 30 13.72 0.27 -5.19
CA VAL A 30 12.59 0.85 -5.92
C VAL A 30 11.37 0.85 -4.99
N SER A 31 10.73 2.01 -4.85
CA SER A 31 9.48 2.16 -4.11
C SER A 31 8.36 2.41 -5.10
N ILE A 32 7.41 1.48 -5.17
CA ILE A 32 6.22 1.61 -6.01
C ILE A 32 5.03 1.78 -5.07
N PRO A 33 4.28 2.90 -5.16
CA PRO A 33 3.07 3.06 -4.35
C PRO A 33 2.04 2.00 -4.77
N ASP A 34 1.59 1.17 -3.83
CA ASP A 34 0.48 0.26 -4.07
C ASP A 34 -0.82 1.03 -3.91
N GLY A 35 -1.55 1.24 -5.01
CA GLY A 35 -2.88 1.88 -4.96
C GLY A 35 -3.89 1.12 -4.08
N ARG A 36 -3.59 -0.14 -3.71
CA ARG A 36 -4.41 -0.95 -2.79
C ARG A 36 -4.11 -0.68 -1.32
N GLU A 37 -3.03 0.00 -0.97
CA GLU A 37 -2.75 0.35 0.43
C GLU A 37 -3.79 1.35 0.97
N GLU A 38 -4.18 2.35 0.18
CA GLU A 38 -5.28 3.23 0.55
C GLU A 38 -6.58 2.43 0.73
N GLU A 39 -7.01 1.64 -0.27
CA GLU A 39 -8.23 0.82 -0.15
C GLU A 39 -8.21 -0.12 1.07
N ARG A 40 -7.07 -0.71 1.41
CA ARG A 40 -6.91 -1.54 2.63
C ARG A 40 -7.05 -0.72 3.91
N LEU A 41 -6.45 0.46 3.98
CA LEU A 41 -6.59 1.36 5.14
C LEU A 41 -8.05 1.80 5.35
N TRP A 42 -8.76 2.13 4.27
CA TRP A 42 -10.18 2.47 4.33
C TRP A 42 -11.03 1.27 4.78
N GLN A 43 -10.74 0.07 4.28
CA GLN A 43 -11.44 -1.16 4.67
C GLN A 43 -11.20 -1.52 6.16
N GLU A 44 -9.98 -1.37 6.66
CA GLU A 44 -9.65 -1.63 8.05
C GLU A 44 -10.30 -0.60 8.99
N ALA A 45 -10.29 0.68 8.63
CA ALA A 45 -10.98 1.72 9.39
C ALA A 45 -12.50 1.51 9.41
N ALA A 46 -13.09 1.16 8.27
CA ALA A 46 -14.52 0.84 8.17
C ALA A 46 -14.89 -0.39 8.99
N LYS A 47 -14.07 -1.45 8.97
CA LYS A 47 -14.28 -2.65 9.79
C LYS A 47 -14.22 -2.35 11.29
N LYS A 48 -13.29 -1.50 11.71
CA LYS A 48 -13.17 -1.08 13.12
C LYS A 48 -14.39 -0.30 13.59
N HIS A 49 -14.86 0.68 12.82
CA HIS A 49 -16.06 1.43 13.14
C HIS A 49 -17.34 0.59 13.07
N PHE A 50 -17.40 -0.40 12.18
CA PHE A 50 -18.50 -1.35 12.13
C PHE A 50 -18.55 -2.23 13.38
N LEU A 51 -17.39 -2.69 13.88
CA LEU A 51 -17.32 -3.46 15.13
C LEU A 51 -17.66 -2.63 16.37
N GLU A 52 -17.24 -1.35 16.43
CA GLU A 52 -17.62 -0.44 17.52
C GLU A 52 -19.14 -0.16 17.57
N ALA A 53 -19.83 -0.13 16.42
CA ALA A 53 -21.26 0.16 16.36
C ALA A 53 -22.17 -1.00 16.81
N TYR A 54 -21.64 -2.23 16.87
CA TYR A 54 -22.39 -3.41 17.33
C TYR A 54 -22.09 -3.80 18.79
N ASP A 55 -21.05 -3.25 19.41
CA ASP A 55 -20.68 -3.55 20.80
C ASP A 55 -21.72 -3.00 21.80
N ASP A 56 -22.39 -1.89 21.49
CA ASP A 56 -23.40 -1.28 22.36
C ASP A 56 -24.79 -1.93 22.28
N GLN A 57 -25.05 -2.85 21.33
CA GLN A 57 -26.38 -3.46 21.14
C GLN A 57 -26.45 -4.96 21.49
N ASP A 58 -25.33 -5.65 21.71
CA ASP A 58 -25.34 -7.10 21.98
C ASP A 58 -25.58 -7.46 23.45
N ALA A 59 -25.76 -6.48 24.35
CA ALA A 59 -26.10 -6.72 25.75
C ALA A 59 -27.61 -6.79 26.05
N ILE A 60 -28.49 -6.56 25.07
CA ILE A 60 -29.95 -6.45 25.32
C ILE A 60 -30.69 -7.79 25.13
N TYR A 61 -30.12 -8.76 24.42
CA TYR A 61 -30.83 -10.02 24.11
C TYR A 61 -30.34 -11.27 24.86
N ASP A 62 -29.33 -11.15 25.73
CA ASP A 62 -28.83 -12.29 26.52
C ASP A 62 -29.75 -12.68 27.71
N ASN A 63 -30.94 -12.07 27.82
CA ASN A 63 -31.93 -12.34 28.88
C ASN A 63 -33.37 -12.49 28.34
N LEU A 64 -33.56 -13.18 27.21
CA LEU A 64 -34.91 -13.64 26.79
C LEU A 64 -35.05 -15.16 26.82
#